data_AF-A0AAN8IGK1-F1
#
_entry.id   AF-A0AAN8IGK1-F1
#
_cell.length_a   1.000
_cell.length_b   1.000
_cell.length_c   1.000
_cell.angle_alpha   90.00
_cell.angle_beta   90.00
_cell.angle_gamma   90.00
#
_symmetry.space_group_name_H-M   'P 1'
#
loop_
_entity.id
_entity.type
_entity.pdbx_description
1 polymer ?
#
loop_
_entity_poly.entity_id
_entity_poly.type
_entity_poly.pdbx_seq_one_letter_code
_entity_poly.pdbx_strand_id
1 'polypeptide(L)'
;MRKFEKKFQSTTLTWLWDSLDHHAKKEYATLKHVNETLINGEKLEIHSYPTIVPFLQPTLEIMSGQDSHYLDGTSFATEVESLWAWLDRARDWCTAADELCAEGRMKYAQAGSSVMAQPFLNRLFSGCESHKDRQQLINGIIQQVHDECQYTRSSHNS
;
A
#
# COMPACT_ATOMS: atom_id res chain seq x y z
N MET A 1 4.85 13.27 -12.20
CA MET A 1 3.59 12.48 -12.35
C MET A 1 3.67 11.21 -13.23
N ARG A 2 4.84 10.71 -13.68
CA ARG A 2 4.95 9.45 -14.49
C ARG A 2 5.59 8.25 -13.76
N LYS A 3 5.95 8.38 -12.48
CA LYS A 3 6.77 7.36 -11.78
C LYS A 3 5.95 6.34 -10.98
N PHE A 4 4.75 6.66 -10.49
CA PHE A 4 3.91 5.70 -9.75
C PHE A 4 3.11 4.76 -10.66
N GLU A 5 2.59 5.24 -11.81
CA GLU A 5 1.98 4.35 -12.82
C GLU A 5 3.00 3.37 -13.41
N LYS A 6 4.29 3.72 -13.44
CA LYS A 6 5.34 2.84 -13.95
C LYS A 6 5.79 1.73 -12.99
N LYS A 7 5.43 1.77 -11.70
CA LYS A 7 5.95 0.79 -10.72
C LYS A 7 5.04 -0.43 -10.50
N PHE A 8 3.78 -0.37 -10.97
CA PHE A 8 2.87 -1.53 -11.01
C PHE A 8 2.48 -1.97 -12.43
N GLN A 9 3.01 -1.30 -13.46
CA GLN A 9 3.06 -1.84 -14.83
C GLN A 9 4.17 -2.91 -14.91
N SER A 10 4.04 -3.96 -14.10
CA SER A 10 4.48 -5.27 -14.55
C SER A 10 3.50 -5.62 -15.67
N THR A 11 3.96 -5.54 -16.93
CA THR A 11 3.20 -5.96 -18.13
C THR A 11 2.55 -7.34 -17.98
N THR A 12 3.03 -8.14 -17.02
CA THR A 12 2.57 -9.47 -16.66
C THR A 12 1.20 -9.53 -15.97
N LEU A 13 0.67 -8.42 -15.41
CA LEU A 13 -0.61 -8.43 -14.66
C LEU A 13 -1.75 -7.63 -15.32
N THR A 14 -1.54 -7.07 -16.51
CA THR A 14 -2.56 -6.30 -17.22
C THR A 14 -3.84 -7.11 -17.45
N TRP A 15 -3.69 -8.38 -17.81
CA TRP A 15 -4.82 -9.30 -18.04
C TRP A 15 -5.68 -9.53 -16.78
N LEU A 16 -5.05 -9.52 -15.60
CA LEU A 16 -5.74 -9.68 -14.32
C LEU A 16 -6.50 -8.40 -13.97
N TRP A 17 -5.92 -7.24 -14.26
CA TRP A 17 -6.62 -5.96 -14.14
C TRP A 17 -7.85 -5.88 -15.06
N ASP A 18 -7.72 -6.38 -16.29
CA ASP A 18 -8.83 -6.40 -17.25
C ASP A 18 -9.97 -7.31 -16.80
N SER A 19 -9.65 -8.44 -16.15
CA SER A 19 -10.63 -9.42 -15.66
C SER A 19 -11.36 -9.01 -14.38
N LEU A 20 -10.90 -7.99 -13.66
CA LEU A 20 -11.62 -7.45 -12.50
C LEU A 20 -12.97 -6.87 -12.92
N ASP A 21 -13.98 -7.13 -12.09
CA ASP A 21 -15.31 -6.58 -12.29
C ASP A 21 -15.34 -5.05 -12.11
N HIS A 22 -16.47 -4.44 -12.51
CA HIS A 22 -16.63 -3.00 -12.43
C HIS A 22 -16.63 -2.47 -10.99
N HIS A 23 -17.08 -3.28 -10.02
CA HIS A 23 -17.13 -2.91 -8.62
C HIS A 23 -15.73 -2.77 -8.03
N ALA A 24 -14.88 -3.78 -8.22
CA ALA A 24 -13.47 -3.77 -7.79
C ALA A 24 -12.69 -2.63 -8.44
N LYS A 25 -12.94 -2.34 -9.72
CA LYS A 25 -12.32 -1.18 -10.41
C LYS A 25 -12.75 0.15 -9.81
N LYS A 26 -14.02 0.28 -9.41
CA LYS A 26 -14.54 1.47 -8.72
C LYS A 26 -13.94 1.63 -7.32
N GLU A 27 -13.85 0.55 -6.55
CA GLU A 27 -13.20 0.57 -5.23
C GLU A 27 -11.72 0.96 -5.34
N TYR A 28 -11.01 0.44 -6.33
CA TYR A 28 -9.64 0.85 -6.62
C TYR A 28 -9.53 2.34 -6.94
N ALA A 29 -10.44 2.90 -7.75
CA ALA A 29 -10.43 4.33 -8.07
C ALA A 29 -10.60 5.18 -6.79
N THR A 30 -11.46 4.76 -5.87
CA THR A 30 -11.62 5.41 -4.55
C THR A 30 -10.31 5.31 -3.73
N LEU A 31 -9.70 4.13 -3.65
CA LEU A 31 -8.43 3.94 -2.94
C LEU A 31 -7.29 4.75 -3.56
N LYS A 32 -7.24 4.84 -4.90
CA LYS A 32 -6.26 5.64 -5.64
C LYS A 32 -6.41 7.11 -5.27
N HIS A 33 -7.64 7.63 -5.24
CA HIS A 33 -7.90 9.00 -4.84
C HIS A 33 -7.45 9.27 -3.39
N VAL A 34 -7.77 8.38 -2.45
CA VAL A 34 -7.30 8.48 -1.06
C VAL A 34 -5.77 8.46 -0.97
N ASN A 35 -5.10 7.63 -1.77
CA ASN A 35 -3.64 7.60 -1.80
C ASN A 35 -3.04 8.91 -2.37
N GLU A 36 -3.66 9.50 -3.38
CA GLU A 36 -3.23 10.80 -3.93
C GLU A 36 -3.38 11.93 -2.91
N THR A 37 -4.50 11.97 -2.18
CA THR A 37 -4.72 12.96 -1.11
C THR A 37 -3.73 12.77 0.04
N LEU A 38 -3.48 11.50 0.43
CA LEU A 38 -2.43 11.17 1.40
C LEU A 38 -1.05 11.65 0.96
N ILE A 39 -0.65 11.41 -0.29
CA ILE A 39 0.66 11.85 -0.81
C ILE A 39 0.83 13.36 -0.70
N ASN A 40 -0.23 14.11 -0.97
CA ASN A 40 -0.24 15.58 -0.86
C ASN A 40 -0.31 16.09 0.58
N GLY A 41 -0.41 15.19 1.55
CA GLY A 41 -0.46 15.56 2.95
C GLY A 41 -1.85 15.96 3.45
N GLU A 42 -2.92 15.50 2.82
CA GLU A 42 -4.27 15.72 3.34
C GLU A 42 -4.59 14.76 4.50
N LYS A 43 -5.45 15.19 5.43
CA LYS A 43 -5.93 14.35 6.54
C LYS A 43 -6.99 13.36 6.03
N LEU A 44 -6.88 12.07 6.42
CA LEU A 44 -7.87 11.03 6.10
C LEU A 44 -9.25 11.30 6.69
N GLU A 45 -9.32 12.10 7.74
CA GLU A 45 -10.57 12.53 8.39
C GLU A 45 -11.50 13.28 7.42
N ILE A 46 -10.94 13.96 6.41
CA ILE A 46 -11.71 14.61 5.34
C ILE A 46 -12.56 13.59 4.56
N HIS A 47 -12.14 12.33 4.56
CA HIS A 47 -12.77 11.24 3.83
C HIS A 47 -13.66 10.36 4.73
N SER A 48 -13.97 10.81 5.96
CA SER A 48 -14.78 10.08 6.96
C SER A 48 -14.19 8.74 7.41
N TYR A 49 -12.88 8.54 7.24
CA TYR A 49 -12.18 7.36 7.74
C TYR A 49 -11.45 7.69 9.04
N PRO A 50 -11.82 7.09 10.19
CA PRO A 50 -11.02 7.22 11.40
C PRO A 50 -9.66 6.54 11.18
N THR A 51 -8.59 7.30 11.40
CA THR A 51 -7.22 6.78 11.29
C THR A 51 -6.91 6.02 12.56
N ILE A 52 -6.80 4.69 12.49
CA ILE A 52 -6.45 3.85 13.65
C ILE A 52 -4.98 3.43 13.58
N VAL A 53 -4.51 3.11 12.36
CA VAL A 53 -3.10 2.85 12.09
C VAL A 53 -2.57 4.05 11.31
N PRO A 54 -1.68 4.85 11.90
CA PRO A 54 -1.08 5.98 11.22
C PRO A 54 -0.29 5.57 9.96
N PHE A 55 -0.36 6.41 8.93
CA PHE A 55 0.47 6.26 7.73
C PHE A 55 1.88 6.80 8.00
N LEU A 56 2.73 5.98 8.62
CA LEU A 56 4.03 6.42 9.15
C LEU A 56 5.15 6.56 8.10
N GLN A 57 4.99 5.98 6.91
CA GLN A 57 6.03 5.95 5.88
C GLN A 57 6.64 7.34 5.56
N PRO A 58 5.84 8.42 5.38
CA PRO A 58 6.36 9.76 5.12
C PRO A 58 7.24 10.27 6.27
N THR A 59 6.77 10.11 7.52
CA THR A 59 7.50 10.54 8.72
C THR A 59 8.81 9.76 8.87
N LEU A 60 8.78 8.44 8.63
CA LEU A 60 9.98 7.60 8.70
C LEU A 60 11.02 7.99 7.64
N GLU A 61 10.59 8.25 6.40
CA GLU A 61 11.47 8.74 5.33
C GLU A 61 12.10 10.09 5.71
N ILE A 62 11.29 11.06 6.12
CA ILE A 62 11.73 12.39 6.56
C ILE A 62 12.75 12.28 7.71
N MET A 63 12.44 11.51 8.75
CA MET A 63 13.30 11.36 9.93
C MET A 63 14.59 10.57 9.63
N SER A 64 14.57 9.70 8.63
CA SER A 64 15.75 8.95 8.19
C SER A 64 16.73 9.79 7.35
N GLY A 65 16.35 11.02 6.97
CA GLY A 65 17.13 11.89 6.08
C GLY A 65 17.26 11.35 4.65
N GLN A 66 16.41 10.41 4.26
CA GLN A 66 16.32 9.91 2.89
C GLN A 66 15.40 10.81 2.06
N ASP A 67 15.56 10.78 0.73
CA ASP A 67 14.62 11.42 -0.19
C ASP A 67 13.21 10.85 0.04
N SER A 68 12.26 11.73 0.36
CA SER A 68 10.88 11.32 0.57
C SER A 68 10.01 11.58 -0.64
N HIS A 69 9.21 10.58 -1.03
CA HIS A 69 8.24 10.72 -2.12
C HIS A 69 6.98 11.50 -1.73
N TYR A 70 6.89 11.92 -0.46
CA TYR A 70 5.75 12.60 0.13
C TYR A 70 5.99 14.09 0.38
N LEU A 71 7.15 14.60 -0.05
CA LEU A 71 7.47 16.02 -0.05
C LEU A 71 7.19 16.64 -1.42
N ASP A 72 6.51 17.78 -1.45
CA ASP A 72 6.21 18.50 -2.67
C ASP A 72 7.40 19.33 -3.15
N GLY A 73 8.27 18.69 -3.94
CA GLY A 73 9.43 19.32 -4.55
C GLY A 73 9.14 20.24 -5.75
N THR A 74 7.90 20.71 -5.98
CA THR A 74 7.62 21.70 -7.05
C THR A 74 8.31 23.04 -6.78
N SER A 75 8.45 23.43 -5.52
CA SER A 75 9.20 24.60 -5.06
C SER A 75 9.72 24.38 -3.64
N PHE A 76 10.69 25.19 -3.20
CA PHE A 76 11.15 25.14 -1.81
C PHE A 76 10.03 25.46 -0.80
N ALA A 77 9.12 26.37 -1.15
CA ALA A 77 8.01 26.73 -0.27
C ALA A 77 7.06 25.55 -0.04
N THR A 78 6.64 24.90 -1.13
CA THR A 78 5.75 23.72 -1.08
C THR A 78 6.43 22.53 -0.40
N GLU A 79 7.75 22.37 -0.57
CA GLU A 79 8.51 21.33 0.11
C GLU A 79 8.47 21.54 1.63
N VAL A 80 8.72 22.76 2.09
CA VAL A 80 8.64 23.13 3.51
C VAL A 80 7.22 22.98 4.06
N GLU A 81 6.19 23.38 3.31
CA GLU A 81 4.79 23.22 3.70
C GLU A 81 4.40 21.74 3.85
N SER A 82 4.77 20.90 2.88
CA SER A 82 4.50 19.45 2.94
C SER A 82 5.25 18.77 4.10
N LEU A 83 6.50 19.17 4.36
CA LEU A 83 7.28 18.73 5.52
C LEU A 83 6.57 19.06 6.82
N TRP A 84 6.16 20.32 7.00
CA TRP A 84 5.43 20.76 8.20
C TRP A 84 4.13 19.99 8.38
N ALA A 85 3.37 19.77 7.30
CA ALA A 85 2.12 19.05 7.36
C ALA A 85 2.31 17.60 7.85
N TRP A 86 3.41 16.92 7.47
CA TRP A 86 3.71 15.57 7.94
C TRP A 86 4.21 15.54 9.39
N LEU A 87 5.00 16.51 9.81
CA LEU A 87 5.50 16.61 11.19
C LEU A 87 4.38 16.95 12.18
N ASP A 88 3.47 17.85 11.80
CA ASP A 88 2.30 18.20 12.61
C ASP A 88 1.38 16.99 12.79
N ARG A 89 1.17 16.19 11.74
CA ARG A 89 0.43 14.92 11.85
C ARG A 89 1.13 13.90 12.73
N ALA A 90 2.45 13.77 12.62
CA ALA A 90 3.20 12.89 13.50
C ALA A 90 3.02 13.29 14.97
N ARG A 91 2.99 14.60 15.26
CA ARG A 91 2.70 15.13 16.59
C ARG A 91 1.28 14.78 17.04
N ASP A 92 0.27 14.97 16.18
CA ASP A 92 -1.12 14.59 16.48
C ASP A 92 -1.22 13.10 16.83
N TRP A 93 -0.61 12.22 16.03
CA TRP A 93 -0.58 10.78 16.27
C TRP A 93 0.14 10.38 17.56
N CYS A 94 1.26 11.04 17.87
CA CYS A 94 1.96 10.82 19.14
C CYS A 94 1.10 11.24 20.34
N THR A 95 0.34 12.32 20.19
CA THR A 95 -0.55 12.83 21.25
C THR A 95 -1.74 11.90 21.47
N ALA A 96 -2.29 11.34 20.40
CA ALA A 96 -3.43 10.42 20.43
C ALA A 96 -3.05 8.93 20.54
N ALA A 97 -1.77 8.60 20.75
CA ALA A 97 -1.26 7.23 20.59
C ALA A 97 -2.01 6.20 21.45
N ASP A 98 -2.33 6.54 22.70
CA ASP A 98 -3.05 5.65 23.61
C ASP A 98 -4.49 5.40 23.15
N GLU A 99 -5.17 6.43 22.67
CA GLU A 99 -6.54 6.34 22.14
C GLU A 99 -6.59 5.50 20.86
N LEU A 100 -5.64 5.74 19.94
CA LEU A 100 -5.47 4.96 18.72
C LEU A 100 -5.19 3.48 19.03
N CYS A 101 -4.36 3.21 20.05
CA CYS A 101 -4.08 1.85 20.50
C CYS A 101 -5.33 1.18 21.09
N ALA A 102 -6.11 1.89 21.89
CA ALA A 102 -7.36 1.37 22.46
C ALA A 102 -8.38 1.07 21.36
N GLU A 103 -8.57 1.98 20.41
CA GLU A 103 -9.47 1.79 19.26
C GLU A 103 -9.03 0.62 18.39
N GLY A 104 -7.72 0.51 18.10
CA GLY A 104 -7.16 -0.61 17.35
C GLY A 104 -7.41 -1.95 18.04
N ARG A 105 -7.22 -2.04 19.36
CA ARG A 105 -7.52 -3.26 20.11
C ARG A 105 -8.99 -3.63 20.03
N MET A 106 -9.89 -2.66 20.15
CA MET A 106 -11.33 -2.92 20.04
C MET A 106 -11.72 -3.39 18.63
N LYS A 107 -11.27 -2.67 17.59
CA LYS A 107 -11.64 -2.96 16.20
C LYS A 107 -11.06 -4.28 15.69
N TYR A 108 -9.84 -4.62 16.10
CA TYR A 108 -9.13 -5.79 15.62
C TYR A 108 -9.07 -6.93 16.64
N ALA A 109 -9.86 -6.89 17.71
CA ALA A 109 -9.89 -7.92 18.76
C ALA A 109 -10.10 -9.35 18.22
N GLN A 110 -10.80 -9.48 17.09
CA GLN A 110 -11.16 -10.76 16.47
C GLN A 110 -10.25 -11.15 15.29
N ALA A 111 -9.23 -10.34 14.95
CA ALA A 111 -8.32 -10.67 13.87
C ALA A 111 -7.46 -11.88 14.27
N GLY A 112 -7.66 -13.02 13.61
CA GLY A 112 -6.89 -14.24 13.86
C GLY A 112 -5.38 -13.99 13.71
N SER A 113 -4.61 -14.38 14.72
CA SER A 113 -3.21 -13.96 14.85
C SER A 113 -2.20 -14.74 14.00
N SER A 114 -2.61 -15.77 13.24
CA SER A 114 -1.65 -16.74 12.70
C SER A 114 -1.08 -16.40 11.32
N VAL A 115 -1.89 -15.89 10.38
CA VAL A 115 -1.48 -15.73 8.97
C VAL A 115 -0.70 -14.43 8.73
N MET A 116 -0.99 -13.38 9.49
CA MET A 116 -0.27 -12.09 9.39
C MET A 116 0.85 -11.94 10.42
N ALA A 117 1.12 -12.98 11.22
CA ALA A 117 2.21 -12.96 12.18
C ALA A 117 3.54 -12.84 11.43
N GLN A 118 4.36 -11.85 11.82
CA GLN A 118 5.66 -11.62 11.20
C GLN A 118 6.57 -12.87 11.17
N PRO A 119 6.59 -13.78 12.18
CA PRO A 119 7.30 -15.05 12.08
C PRO A 119 6.72 -16.04 11.06
N PHE A 120 5.41 -15.98 10.79
CA PHE A 120 4.77 -16.78 9.74
C PHE A 120 5.07 -16.18 8.36
N LEU A 121 4.88 -14.86 8.18
CA LEU A 121 5.20 -14.16 6.95
C LEU A 121 6.69 -14.27 6.62
N ASN A 122 7.57 -14.14 7.61
CA ASN A 122 8.99 -14.42 7.43
C ASN A 122 9.19 -15.88 7.03
N ARG A 123 8.59 -16.89 7.67
CA ARG A 123 8.74 -18.28 7.18
C ARG A 123 8.21 -18.49 5.76
N LEU A 124 7.11 -17.85 5.40
CA LEU A 124 6.50 -17.89 4.07
C LEU A 124 7.40 -17.24 3.00
N PHE A 125 8.07 -16.13 3.33
CA PHE A 125 8.87 -15.33 2.38
C PHE A 125 10.40 -15.43 2.55
N SER A 126 10.90 -16.03 3.64
CA SER A 126 12.35 -16.16 3.96
C SER A 126 12.94 -17.49 3.50
N GLY A 127 12.16 -18.36 2.84
CA GLY A 127 12.74 -19.40 1.98
C GLY A 127 13.46 -18.82 0.75
N CYS A 128 13.35 -17.51 0.53
CA CYS A 128 14.04 -16.74 -0.50
C CYS A 128 15.06 -15.81 0.17
N GLU A 129 16.35 -16.17 0.09
CA GLU A 129 17.44 -15.48 0.80
C GLU A 129 17.71 -14.06 0.27
N SER A 130 17.29 -13.75 -0.96
CA SER A 130 17.47 -12.43 -1.57
C SER A 130 16.18 -11.81 -2.14
N HIS A 131 16.22 -10.50 -2.37
CA HIS A 131 15.17 -9.80 -3.14
C HIS A 131 14.95 -10.42 -4.53
N LYS A 132 16.02 -10.93 -5.15
CA LYS A 132 15.96 -11.57 -6.47
C LYS A 132 15.17 -12.86 -6.43
N ASP A 133 15.38 -13.68 -5.39
CA ASP A 133 14.67 -14.96 -5.23
C ASP A 133 13.18 -14.73 -4.97
N ARG A 134 12.84 -13.71 -4.16
CA ARG A 134 11.45 -13.29 -3.95
C ARG A 134 10.78 -12.81 -5.23
N GLN A 135 11.48 -12.03 -6.04
CA GLN A 135 10.96 -11.58 -7.34
C GLN A 135 10.75 -12.74 -8.30
N GLN A 136 11.66 -13.72 -8.32
CA GLN A 136 11.54 -14.92 -9.15
C GLN A 136 10.35 -15.80 -8.72
N LEU A 137 10.15 -16.00 -7.42
CA LEU A 137 9.00 -16.71 -6.89
C LEU A 137 7.68 -16.04 -7.29
N ILE A 138 7.57 -14.72 -7.10
CA ILE A 138 6.38 -13.95 -7.48
C ILE A 138 6.12 -14.06 -8.98
N ASN A 139 7.16 -13.91 -9.81
CA ASN A 139 7.02 -14.05 -11.26
C ASN A 139 6.57 -15.47 -11.66
N GLY A 140 7.07 -16.51 -10.99
CA GLY A 140 6.67 -17.89 -11.22
C GLY A 140 5.20 -18.15 -10.86
N ILE A 141 4.73 -17.64 -9.72
CA ILE A 141 3.32 -17.72 -9.32
C ILE A 141 2.43 -17.00 -10.33
N ILE A 142 2.81 -15.78 -10.76
CA ILE A 142 2.06 -15.01 -11.75
C ILE A 142 1.95 -15.79 -13.06
N GLN A 143 3.05 -16.39 -13.53
CA GLN A 143 3.05 -17.16 -14.77
C GLN A 143 2.16 -18.40 -14.65
N GLN A 144 2.25 -19.14 -13.55
CA GLN A 144 1.40 -20.30 -13.31
C GLN A 144 -0.09 -19.95 -13.33
N VAL A 145 -0.48 -18.90 -12.61
CA VAL A 145 -1.88 -18.43 -12.56
C VAL A 145 -2.36 -17.99 -13.95
N HIS A 146 -1.51 -17.29 -14.69
CA HIS A 146 -1.81 -16.89 -16.07
C HIS A 146 -2.05 -18.12 -16.97
N ASP A 147 -1.20 -19.14 -16.88
CA ASP A 147 -1.31 -20.36 -17.69
C ASP A 147 -2.57 -21.18 -17.33
N GLU A 148 -2.91 -21.30 -16.04
CA GLU A 148 -4.14 -21.95 -15.56
C GLU A 148 -5.41 -21.21 -16.02
N CYS A 149 -5.40 -19.88 -15.99
CA CYS A 149 -6.51 -19.05 -16.48
C CYS A 149 -6.67 -19.10 -18.01
N GLN A 150 -5.58 -19.27 -18.76
CA GLN A 150 -5.66 -19.47 -20.20
C GLN A 150 -6.19 -20.86 -20.56
N TYR A 151 -5.77 -21.90 -19.84
CA TYR A 151 -6.23 -23.27 -20.05
C TYR A 151 -7.73 -23.47 -19.75
N THR A 152 -8.25 -22.77 -18.74
CA THR A 152 -9.70 -22.79 -18.43
C THR A 152 -10.54 -22.04 -19.46
N ARG A 153 -10.01 -20.99 -20.09
CA ARG A 153 -10.70 -20.27 -21.18
C ARG A 153 -10.75 -21.04 -22.49
N SER A 154 -9.72 -21.82 -22.82
CA SER A 154 -9.72 -22.63 -24.05
C SER A 154 -10.63 -23.86 -23.97
N SER A 155 -10.82 -24.43 -22.77
CA SER A 155 -11.67 -25.60 -22.53
C SER A 155 -13.17 -25.31 -22.42
N HIS A 156 -13.59 -24.04 -22.27
CA HIS A 156 -15.01 -23.63 -22.32
C HIS A 156 -15.48 -23.18 -23.71
N ASN A 157 -14.56 -23.01 -24.67
CA ASN A 157 -14.86 -22.61 -26.05
C ASN A 157 -14.75 -23.79 -27.05
N SER A 158 -14.66 -25.03 -26.55
CA SER A 158 -14.69 -26.29 -27.33
C SER A 158 -15.94 -27.08 -26.96
#